data_AF-A0A3C2DIF2-F1
#
_entry.id   AF-A0A3C2DIF2-F1
#
_cell.length_a   1.000
_cell.length_b   1.000
_cell.length_c   1.000
_cell.angle_alpha   90.00
_cell.angle_beta   90.00
_cell.angle_gamma   90.00
#
_symmetry.space_group_name_H-M   'P 1'
#
loop_
_entity.id
_entity.type
_entity.pdbx_description
1 polymer ?
#
loop_
_entity_poly.entity_id
_entity_poly.type
_entity_poly.pdbx_seq_one_letter_code
_entity_poly.pdbx_strand_id
1 'polypeptide(L)'
;MDLDGEVFSLKSASLDFGRSSIEVILAGRGPRMLALGGEVADGFNLSYIHKDLLGAHVSTLRSAARSHNRRFLITYSTMLVTSEEEFREARATLSFRLVDSPIAVRELIGMTEAEGHEIREALAQGGTAVAADLVREEWVAQFTIVGSPREAGAELRDLLARQGVDEFQLPVQRAEGAAALIERTAEMVARS
;
A
#
# COMPACT_ATOMS: atom_id res chain seq x y z
N MET A 1 -14.52 -7.85 -30.31
CA MET A 1 -14.65 -8.58 -29.05
C MET A 1 -16.12 -8.65 -28.71
N ASP A 2 -16.62 -9.87 -28.59
CA ASP A 2 -17.88 -10.17 -27.94
C ASP A 2 -17.54 -10.85 -26.61
N LEU A 3 -18.14 -10.40 -25.52
CA LEU A 3 -17.98 -10.96 -24.19
C LEU A 3 -19.34 -10.92 -23.52
N ASP A 4 -19.77 -12.05 -22.98
CA ASP A 4 -20.97 -12.12 -22.16
C ASP A 4 -20.58 -12.54 -20.75
N GLY A 5 -20.69 -11.60 -19.80
CA GLY A 5 -20.24 -11.77 -18.43
C GLY A 5 -21.36 -11.45 -17.45
N GLU A 6 -21.22 -11.97 -16.23
CA GLU A 6 -22.23 -11.77 -15.18
C GLU A 6 -22.38 -10.29 -14.76
N VAL A 7 -21.29 -9.53 -14.80
CA VAL A 7 -21.25 -8.11 -14.37
C VAL A 7 -21.32 -7.14 -15.54
N PHE A 8 -20.76 -7.51 -16.70
CA PHE A 8 -20.79 -6.69 -17.90
C PHE A 8 -20.68 -7.55 -19.16
N SER A 9 -21.28 -7.06 -20.24
CA SER A 9 -21.21 -7.69 -21.56
C SER A 9 -20.82 -6.65 -22.62
N LEU A 10 -20.04 -7.09 -23.60
CA LEU A 10 -19.60 -6.29 -24.75
C LEU A 10 -20.08 -6.97 -26.03
N LYS A 11 -20.52 -6.16 -27.00
CA LYS A 11 -20.93 -6.64 -28.32
C LYS A 11 -20.19 -5.86 -29.41
N SER A 12 -19.47 -6.57 -30.26
CA SER A 12 -18.71 -6.04 -31.38
C SER A 12 -17.75 -4.90 -30.99
N ALA A 13 -17.23 -4.93 -29.75
CA ALA A 13 -16.30 -3.92 -29.24
C ALA A 13 -14.92 -4.08 -29.89
N SER A 14 -14.30 -2.99 -30.30
CA SER A 14 -12.96 -3.00 -30.91
C SER A 14 -12.20 -1.73 -30.56
N LEU A 15 -10.87 -1.82 -30.69
CA LEU A 15 -9.96 -0.68 -30.60
C LEU A 15 -9.26 -0.57 -31.94
N ASP A 16 -9.32 0.60 -32.57
CA ASP A 16 -8.61 0.87 -33.83
C ASP A 16 -7.08 0.84 -33.65
N PHE A 17 -6.62 1.10 -32.43
CA PHE A 17 -5.21 1.09 -32.04
C PHE A 17 -5.04 0.49 -30.64
N GLY A 18 -4.04 -0.36 -30.46
CA GLY A 18 -3.74 -0.98 -29.17
C GLY A 18 -2.27 -1.38 -29.04
N ARG A 19 -1.82 -1.52 -27.78
CA ARG A 19 -0.53 -2.13 -27.43
C ARG A 19 -0.82 -3.39 -26.62
N SER A 20 -0.31 -4.53 -27.06
CA SER A 20 -0.53 -5.84 -26.43
C SER A 20 0.25 -6.05 -25.13
N SER A 21 1.11 -5.11 -24.74
CA SER A 21 2.06 -5.25 -23.64
C SER A 21 1.84 -4.23 -22.51
N ILE A 22 0.61 -3.74 -22.33
CA ILE A 22 0.29 -2.87 -21.20
C ILE A 22 0.14 -3.74 -19.96
N GLU A 23 0.99 -3.53 -18.97
CA GLU A 23 0.93 -4.26 -17.69
C GLU A 23 -0.33 -3.85 -16.90
N VAL A 24 -1.00 -4.84 -16.33
CA VAL A 24 -2.14 -4.63 -15.41
C VAL A 24 -1.68 -4.95 -13.99
N ILE A 25 -1.53 -3.91 -13.17
CA ILE A 25 -1.19 -4.02 -11.75
C ILE A 25 -2.46 -3.85 -10.92
N LEU A 26 -2.73 -4.79 -10.02
CA LEU A 26 -3.86 -4.70 -9.10
C LEU A 26 -3.45 -4.16 -7.73
N ALA A 27 -4.37 -3.51 -7.05
CA ALA A 27 -4.22 -3.09 -5.67
C ALA A 27 -5.52 -3.44 -4.94
N GLY A 28 -5.40 -3.86 -3.68
CA GLY A 28 -6.57 -4.25 -2.91
C GLY A 28 -6.19 -4.83 -1.57
N ARG A 29 -7.20 -5.02 -0.73
CA ARG A 29 -7.07 -5.55 0.63
C ARG A 29 -7.87 -6.85 0.77
N GLY A 30 -7.39 -7.73 1.63
CA GLY A 30 -8.06 -8.98 1.97
C GLY A 30 -7.75 -10.14 1.00
N PRO A 31 -8.08 -11.37 1.42
CA PRO A 31 -7.60 -12.59 0.78
C PRO A 31 -8.10 -12.79 -0.65
N ARG A 32 -9.35 -12.38 -0.96
CA ARG A 32 -9.91 -12.52 -2.32
C ARG A 32 -9.20 -11.63 -3.34
N MET A 33 -8.87 -10.39 -2.96
CA MET A 33 -8.15 -9.46 -3.83
C MET A 33 -6.71 -9.92 -4.06
N LEU A 34 -6.04 -10.48 -3.04
CA LEU A 34 -4.70 -11.04 -3.18
C LEU A 34 -4.69 -12.26 -4.11
N ALA A 35 -5.67 -13.17 -3.95
CA ALA A 35 -5.81 -14.33 -4.81
C ALA A 35 -6.04 -13.92 -6.28
N LEU A 36 -7.03 -13.05 -6.52
CA LEU A 36 -7.31 -12.51 -7.86
C LEU A 36 -6.08 -11.79 -8.44
N GLY A 37 -5.42 -10.97 -7.63
CA GLY A 37 -4.17 -10.28 -7.94
C GLY A 37 -3.10 -11.20 -8.49
N GLY A 38 -2.75 -12.25 -7.74
CA GLY A 38 -1.74 -13.21 -8.16
C GLY A 38 -2.17 -14.05 -9.37
N GLU A 39 -3.46 -14.31 -9.55
CA GLU A 39 -3.98 -15.08 -10.69
C GLU A 39 -3.95 -14.25 -11.99
N VAL A 40 -4.60 -13.09 -12.03
CA VAL A 40 -4.87 -12.42 -13.32
C VAL A 40 -3.95 -11.25 -13.63
N ALA A 41 -3.30 -10.64 -12.64
CA ALA A 41 -2.49 -9.43 -12.83
C ALA A 41 -1.05 -9.72 -13.24
N ASP A 42 -0.37 -8.71 -13.80
CA ASP A 42 1.08 -8.70 -14.03
C ASP A 42 1.85 -8.23 -12.79
N GLY A 43 1.13 -7.76 -11.77
CA GLY A 43 1.71 -7.41 -10.49
C GLY A 43 0.67 -6.92 -9.48
N PHE A 44 1.15 -6.63 -8.28
CA PHE A 44 0.32 -6.18 -7.17
C PHE A 44 0.98 -5.08 -6.36
N ASN A 45 0.22 -4.02 -6.05
CA ASN A 45 0.65 -2.95 -5.17
C ASN A 45 0.13 -3.17 -3.74
N LEU A 46 1.08 -3.40 -2.82
CA LEU A 46 0.86 -3.54 -1.39
C LEU A 46 1.04 -2.16 -0.74
N SER A 47 -0.07 -1.41 -0.62
CA SER A 47 -0.09 -0.06 -0.06
C SER A 47 -0.46 -0.07 1.42
N TYR A 48 0.38 0.52 2.29
CA TYR A 48 0.18 0.66 3.74
C TYR A 48 -0.23 -0.65 4.43
N ILE A 49 0.45 -1.75 4.08
CA ILE A 49 0.28 -3.05 4.75
C ILE A 49 1.03 -3.04 6.07
N HIS A 50 0.40 -3.56 7.13
CA HIS A 50 1.05 -3.82 8.41
C HIS A 50 2.30 -4.68 8.19
N LYS A 51 3.47 -4.26 8.69
CA LYS A 51 4.77 -4.90 8.37
C LYS A 51 4.79 -6.41 8.62
N ASP A 52 4.18 -6.88 9.71
CA ASP A 52 4.10 -8.32 10.02
C ASP A 52 3.26 -9.15 9.03
N LEU A 53 2.33 -8.52 8.31
CA LEU A 53 1.49 -9.20 7.31
C LEU A 53 2.12 -9.23 5.92
N LEU A 54 3.16 -8.42 5.68
CA LEU A 54 3.76 -8.23 4.37
C LEU A 54 4.26 -9.55 3.77
N GLY A 55 4.99 -10.35 4.55
CA GLY A 55 5.51 -11.65 4.10
C GLY A 55 4.42 -12.66 3.72
N ALA A 56 3.34 -12.71 4.50
CA ALA A 56 2.20 -13.59 4.21
C ALA A 56 1.50 -13.18 2.89
N HIS A 57 1.33 -11.88 2.66
CA HIS A 57 0.76 -11.35 1.42
C HIS A 57 1.67 -11.62 0.22
N VAL A 58 2.98 -11.38 0.33
CA VAL A 58 3.95 -11.70 -0.73
C VAL A 58 3.91 -13.20 -1.05
N SER A 59 3.98 -14.07 -0.04
CA SER A 59 3.92 -15.53 -0.25
C SER A 59 2.64 -15.96 -0.99
N THR A 60 1.50 -15.40 -0.60
CA THR A 60 0.20 -15.68 -1.25
C THR A 60 0.22 -15.25 -2.71
N LEU A 61 0.64 -14.02 -2.98
CA LEU A 61 0.71 -13.46 -4.34
C LEU A 61 1.66 -14.26 -5.23
N ARG A 62 2.86 -14.58 -4.74
CA ARG A 62 3.84 -15.40 -5.48
C ARG A 62 3.32 -16.80 -5.76
N SER A 63 2.64 -17.41 -4.80
CA SER A 63 2.08 -18.76 -4.97
C SER A 63 0.98 -18.78 -6.02
N ALA A 64 0.09 -17.78 -6.03
CA ALA A 64 -0.94 -17.61 -7.04
C ALA A 64 -0.34 -17.26 -8.42
N ALA A 65 0.70 -16.43 -8.48
CA ALA A 65 1.35 -16.06 -9.74
C ALA A 65 2.08 -17.22 -10.43
N ARG A 66 2.51 -18.26 -9.70
CA ARG A 66 3.20 -19.44 -10.28
C ARG A 66 2.39 -20.18 -11.32
N SER A 67 1.06 -20.10 -11.30
CA SER A 67 0.23 -20.70 -12.36
C SER A 67 0.41 -20.00 -13.72
N HIS A 68 1.00 -18.81 -13.73
CA HIS A 68 1.27 -18.03 -14.92
C HIS A 68 2.79 -17.96 -15.15
N ASN A 69 3.26 -18.46 -16.30
CA ASN A 69 4.67 -18.39 -16.68
C ASN A 69 5.07 -16.97 -17.14
N ARG A 70 4.75 -15.95 -16.33
CA ARG A 70 5.00 -14.53 -16.59
C ARG A 70 5.71 -13.89 -15.41
N ARG A 71 6.40 -12.77 -15.68
CA ARG A 71 6.94 -11.92 -14.62
C ARG A 71 5.77 -11.35 -13.82
N PHE A 72 5.88 -11.41 -12.49
CA PHE A 72 4.91 -10.84 -11.57
C PHE A 72 5.61 -9.80 -10.70
N LEU A 73 5.19 -8.54 -10.74
CA LEU A 73 5.82 -7.45 -10.00
C LEU A 73 5.09 -7.18 -8.68
N ILE A 74 5.77 -7.24 -7.54
CA ILE A 74 5.21 -6.82 -6.25
C ILE A 74 5.84 -5.49 -5.87
N THR A 75 5.00 -4.48 -5.72
CA THR A 75 5.40 -3.15 -5.27
C THR A 75 4.90 -2.90 -3.85
N TYR A 76 5.73 -2.31 -2.99
CA TYR A 76 5.33 -1.87 -1.64
C TYR A 76 5.32 -0.35 -1.59
N SER A 77 4.26 0.23 -1.03
CA SER A 77 4.12 1.68 -0.89
C SER A 77 3.72 2.03 0.54
N THR A 78 4.58 2.78 1.21
CA THR A 78 4.30 3.38 2.52
C THR A 78 5.12 4.65 2.71
N MET A 79 4.80 5.45 3.72
CA MET A 79 5.57 6.65 4.04
C MET A 79 6.90 6.31 4.70
N LEU A 80 7.93 7.08 4.34
CA LEU A 80 9.15 7.22 5.11
C LEU A 80 8.99 8.43 6.02
N VAL A 81 8.98 8.20 7.32
CA VAL A 81 8.68 9.21 8.34
C VAL A 81 10.00 9.57 9.04
N THR A 82 10.58 10.68 8.61
CA THR A 82 11.90 11.17 9.05
C THR A 82 11.82 12.52 9.79
N SER A 83 10.60 13.04 9.97
CA SER A 83 10.32 14.30 10.64
C SER A 83 8.96 14.27 11.34
N GLU A 84 8.76 15.20 12.28
CA GLU A 84 7.48 15.40 12.98
C GLU A 84 6.34 15.81 12.04
N GLU A 85 6.65 16.52 10.96
CA GLU A 85 5.66 16.87 9.94
C GLU A 85 5.16 15.62 9.21
N GLU A 86 6.07 14.77 8.74
CA GLU A 86 5.73 13.50 8.10
C GLU A 86 5.02 12.54 9.06
N PHE A 87 5.32 12.61 10.36
CA PHE A 87 4.65 11.80 11.36
C PHE A 87 3.18 12.22 11.52
N ARG A 88 2.90 13.53 11.58
CA ARG A 88 1.52 14.06 11.58
C ARG A 88 0.77 13.70 10.29
N GLU A 89 1.44 13.76 9.15
CA GLU A 89 0.86 13.35 7.88
C GLU A 89 0.57 11.84 7.79
N ALA A 90 1.44 11.02 8.37
CA ALA A 90 1.23 9.58 8.47
C ALA A 90 0.01 9.25 9.34
N ARG A 91 -0.17 9.94 10.47
CA ARG A 91 -1.38 9.82 11.31
C ARG A 91 -2.64 10.19 10.54
N ALA A 92 -2.63 11.34 9.85
CA ALA A 92 -3.74 11.77 9.01
C ALA A 92 -4.07 10.73 7.92
N THR A 93 -3.05 10.21 7.23
CA THR A 93 -3.22 9.22 6.15
C THR A 93 -3.75 7.88 6.66
N LEU A 94 -3.30 7.45 7.84
CA LEU A 94 -3.73 6.19 8.47
C LEU A 94 -5.15 6.26 9.01
N SER A 95 -5.62 7.41 9.49
CA SER A 95 -6.99 7.56 10.03
C SER A 95 -8.05 7.01 9.07
N PHE A 96 -7.98 7.38 7.79
CA PHE A 96 -8.86 6.89 6.73
C PHE A 96 -8.68 5.40 6.42
N ARG A 97 -7.45 4.87 6.52
CA ARG A 97 -7.17 3.46 6.18
C ARG A 97 -7.62 2.51 7.27
N LEU A 98 -7.49 2.89 8.53
CA LEU A 98 -7.77 2.05 9.68
C LEU A 98 -9.25 1.70 9.80
N VAL A 99 -10.15 2.66 9.54
CA VAL A 99 -11.60 2.43 9.60
C VAL A 99 -12.12 1.45 8.53
N ASP A 100 -11.39 1.33 7.42
CA ASP A 100 -11.67 0.39 6.32
C ASP A 100 -10.77 -0.87 6.37
N SER A 101 -9.93 -1.01 7.40
CA SER A 101 -9.01 -2.14 7.49
C SER A 101 -9.76 -3.42 7.86
N PRO A 102 -9.34 -4.59 7.34
CA PRO A 102 -9.91 -5.87 7.74
C PRO A 102 -9.90 -6.06 9.26
N ILE A 103 -10.89 -6.79 9.81
CA ILE A 103 -11.02 -7.06 11.25
C ILE A 103 -9.70 -7.55 11.85
N ALA A 104 -9.05 -8.54 11.23
CA ALA A 104 -7.79 -9.10 11.69
C ALA A 104 -6.66 -8.06 11.81
N VAL A 105 -6.65 -7.01 10.98
CA VAL A 105 -5.66 -5.93 11.07
C VAL A 105 -5.95 -5.02 12.27
N ARG A 106 -7.23 -4.71 12.52
CA ARG A 106 -7.66 -3.92 13.68
C ARG A 106 -7.38 -4.66 15.00
N GLU A 107 -7.62 -5.97 15.03
CA GLU A 107 -7.28 -6.83 16.17
C GLU A 107 -5.76 -6.88 16.41
N LEU A 108 -4.96 -7.01 15.35
CA LEU A 108 -3.50 -7.09 15.44
C LEU A 108 -2.88 -5.85 16.12
N ILE A 109 -3.45 -4.67 15.86
CA ILE A 109 -2.98 -3.41 16.45
C ILE A 109 -3.70 -3.06 17.77
N GLY A 110 -4.60 -3.93 18.25
CA GLY A 110 -5.38 -3.70 19.47
C GLY A 110 -6.31 -2.49 19.35
N MET A 111 -6.89 -2.25 18.17
CA MET A 111 -7.86 -1.19 17.94
C MET A 111 -9.25 -1.66 18.37
N THR A 112 -9.86 -0.92 19.29
CA THR A 112 -11.21 -1.20 19.78
C THR A 112 -12.26 -0.72 18.78
N GLU A 113 -13.47 -1.29 18.86
CA GLU A 113 -14.60 -0.79 18.04
C GLU A 113 -14.98 0.66 18.40
N ALA A 114 -14.78 1.07 19.66
CA ALA A 114 -15.00 2.46 20.09
C ALA A 114 -14.04 3.44 19.39
N GLU A 115 -12.74 3.15 19.41
CA GLU A 115 -11.74 3.95 18.69
C GLU A 115 -12.03 3.98 17.18
N GLY A 116 -12.45 2.85 16.61
CA GLY A 116 -12.86 2.79 15.20
C GLY A 116 -14.11 3.60 14.88
N HIS A 117 -15.04 3.73 15.83
CA HIS A 117 -16.20 4.59 15.70
C HIS A 117 -15.79 6.07 15.78
N GLU A 118 -15.02 6.44 16.80
CA GLU A 118 -14.54 7.82 17.01
C GLU A 118 -13.75 8.34 15.80
N ILE A 119 -12.83 7.53 15.25
CA ILE A 119 -12.07 7.91 14.04
C ILE A 119 -13.01 8.11 12.85
N ARG A 120 -14.02 7.25 12.68
CA ARG A 120 -15.00 7.38 11.58
C ARG A 120 -15.85 8.64 11.73
N GLU A 121 -16.26 8.99 12.95
CA GLU A 121 -17.00 10.23 13.22
C GLU A 121 -16.14 11.46 12.97
N ALA A 122 -14.89 11.48 13.45
CA ALA A 122 -13.95 12.57 13.21
C ALA A 122 -13.68 12.78 11.71
N LEU A 123 -13.51 11.68 10.95
CA LEU A 123 -13.39 11.73 9.49
C LEU A 123 -14.63 12.36 8.83
N ALA A 124 -15.83 12.01 9.28
CA ALA A 124 -17.07 12.55 8.74
C ALA A 124 -17.26 14.04 9.06
N GLN A 125 -16.77 14.51 10.20
CA GLN A 125 -16.93 15.90 10.66
C GLN A 125 -15.88 16.86 10.07
N GLY A 126 -14.62 16.42 9.95
CA GLY A 126 -13.51 17.32 9.61
C GLY A 126 -12.39 16.67 8.80
N GLY A 127 -12.61 15.46 8.28
CA GLY A 127 -11.64 14.75 7.46
C GLY A 127 -10.40 14.29 8.23
N THR A 128 -9.34 13.98 7.48
CA THR A 128 -8.12 13.34 8.00
C THR A 128 -7.34 14.23 8.97
N ALA A 129 -7.47 15.55 8.89
CA ALA A 129 -6.77 16.47 9.80
C ALA A 129 -7.31 16.36 11.24
N VAL A 130 -8.63 16.23 11.40
CA VAL A 130 -9.26 16.06 12.73
C VAL A 130 -9.07 14.64 13.25
N ALA A 131 -9.16 13.65 12.36
CA ALA A 131 -9.03 12.25 12.75
C ALA A 131 -7.58 11.81 13.05
N ALA A 132 -6.57 12.60 12.66
CA ALA A 132 -5.16 12.27 12.87
C ALA A 132 -4.83 12.10 14.36
N ASP A 133 -5.40 12.95 15.22
CA ASP A 133 -5.11 12.95 16.66
C ASP A 133 -5.67 11.71 17.39
N LEU A 134 -6.60 11.00 16.76
CA LEU A 134 -7.17 9.74 17.28
C LEU A 134 -6.36 8.49 16.87
N VAL A 135 -5.43 8.63 15.92
CA VAL A 135 -4.52 7.54 15.53
C VAL A 135 -3.40 7.44 16.54
N ARG A 136 -3.29 6.31 17.24
CA ARG A 136 -2.23 6.10 18.24
C ARG A 136 -0.84 6.09 17.58
N GLU A 137 0.15 6.62 18.27
CA GLU A 137 1.50 6.79 17.72
C GLU A 137 2.16 5.46 17.38
N GLU A 138 1.95 4.44 18.22
CA GLU A 138 2.49 3.10 18.02
C GLU A 138 1.93 2.41 16.77
N TRP A 139 0.74 2.80 16.29
CA TRP A 139 0.19 2.28 15.04
C TRP A 139 0.99 2.78 13.85
N VAL A 140 1.43 4.05 13.86
CA VAL A 140 2.17 4.65 12.75
C VAL A 140 3.37 3.78 12.38
N ALA A 141 4.18 3.43 13.38
CA ALA A 141 5.37 2.61 13.20
C ALA A 141 5.10 1.20 12.66
N GLN A 142 3.86 0.67 12.75
CA GLN A 142 3.52 -0.65 12.20
C GLN A 142 3.19 -0.63 10.71
N PHE A 143 2.74 0.52 10.19
CA PHE A 143 2.33 0.67 8.80
C PHE A 143 3.32 1.48 7.97
N THR A 144 4.19 2.27 8.61
CA THR A 144 5.22 3.10 7.98
C THR A 144 6.64 2.71 8.41
N ILE A 145 7.62 3.39 7.84
CA ILE A 145 9.03 3.28 8.22
C ILE A 145 9.41 4.58 8.92
N VAL A 146 9.76 4.49 10.21
CA VAL A 146 10.00 5.66 11.07
C VAL A 146 11.45 5.64 11.55
N GLY A 147 12.15 6.77 11.45
CA GLY A 147 13.51 6.90 11.96
C GLY A 147 14.28 8.02 11.28
N SER A 148 15.58 8.13 11.58
CA SER A 148 16.45 9.02 10.82
C SER A 148 16.51 8.58 9.34
N PRO A 149 16.89 9.47 8.40
CA PRO A 149 17.03 9.11 6.99
C PRO A 149 17.89 7.85 6.76
N ARG A 150 18.96 7.68 7.56
CA ARG A 150 19.83 6.50 7.49
C ARG A 150 19.13 5.24 7.98
N GLU A 151 18.44 5.29 9.11
CA GLU A 151 17.73 4.15 9.69
C GLU A 151 16.57 3.73 8.81
N ALA A 152 15.75 4.68 8.36
CA ALA A 152 14.62 4.43 7.47
C ALA A 152 15.07 3.85 6.12
N GLY A 153 16.18 4.34 5.55
CA GLY A 153 16.77 3.74 4.35
C GLY A 153 17.27 2.31 4.55
N ALA A 154 17.88 2.02 5.70
CA ALA A 154 18.31 0.66 6.06
C ALA A 154 17.11 -0.28 6.28
N GLU A 155 16.12 0.14 7.07
CA GLU A 155 14.90 -0.63 7.31
C GLU A 155 14.15 -0.93 6.01
N LEU A 156 14.01 0.06 5.12
CA LEU A 156 13.35 -0.14 3.83
C LEU A 156 14.07 -1.22 3.00
N ARG A 157 15.39 -1.12 2.84
CA ARG A 157 16.16 -2.12 2.06
C ARG A 157 16.03 -3.51 2.66
N ASP A 158 16.19 -3.62 3.97
CA ASP A 158 16.11 -4.90 4.68
C ASP A 158 14.71 -5.50 4.59
N LEU A 159 13.66 -4.69 4.74
CA LEU A 159 12.27 -5.12 4.61
C LEU A 159 11.97 -5.64 3.21
N LEU A 160 12.32 -4.89 2.16
CA LEU A 160 12.06 -5.30 0.78
C LEU A 160 12.78 -6.62 0.45
N ALA A 161 14.08 -6.70 0.79
CA ALA A 161 14.90 -7.87 0.54
C ALA A 161 14.40 -9.10 1.32
N ARG A 162 14.08 -8.92 2.61
CA ARG A 162 13.61 -10.02 3.48
C ARG A 162 12.25 -10.54 3.05
N GLN A 163 11.36 -9.67 2.58
CA GLN A 163 9.99 -10.06 2.21
C GLN A 163 9.84 -10.45 0.74
N GLY A 164 10.86 -10.22 -0.11
CA GLY A 164 10.79 -10.55 -1.54
C GLY A 164 9.90 -9.59 -2.35
N VAL A 165 9.88 -8.31 -1.94
CA VAL A 165 9.25 -7.21 -2.69
C VAL A 165 10.23 -6.71 -3.75
N ASP A 166 9.74 -6.45 -4.96
CA ASP A 166 10.59 -6.09 -6.10
C ASP A 166 10.92 -4.59 -6.12
N GLU A 167 9.92 -3.75 -5.81
CA GLU A 167 10.05 -2.29 -5.94
C GLU A 167 9.37 -1.56 -4.78
N PHE A 168 9.96 -0.42 -4.40
CA PHE A 168 9.32 0.54 -3.51
C PHE A 168 8.72 1.68 -4.32
N GLN A 169 7.44 1.94 -4.09
CA GLN A 169 6.73 3.07 -4.67
C GLN A 169 6.58 4.16 -3.61
N LEU A 170 7.40 5.22 -3.74
CA LEU A 170 7.34 6.40 -2.89
C LEU A 170 5.99 7.13 -3.06
N PRO A 171 5.15 7.22 -2.03
CA PRO A 171 3.93 8.02 -2.11
C PRO A 171 4.29 9.52 -2.07
N VAL A 172 3.92 10.26 -3.11
CA VAL A 172 4.03 11.72 -3.18
C VAL A 172 2.63 12.31 -3.03
N GLN A 173 2.35 12.92 -1.88
CA GLN A 173 1.01 13.44 -1.55
C GLN A 173 0.73 14.81 -2.19
N ARG A 174 1.77 15.63 -2.40
CA ARG A 174 1.67 16.98 -2.98
C ARG A 174 2.79 17.19 -3.98
N ALA A 175 2.52 17.99 -5.02
CA ALA A 175 3.54 18.35 -6.00
C ALA A 175 4.60 19.29 -5.42
N GLU A 176 4.19 20.19 -4.51
CA GLU A 176 5.11 21.04 -3.76
C GLU A 176 6.03 20.19 -2.88
N GLY A 177 7.34 20.43 -2.96
CA GLY A 177 8.35 19.65 -2.24
C GLY A 177 8.62 18.24 -2.80
N ALA A 178 7.90 17.79 -3.83
CA ALA A 178 8.03 16.44 -4.38
C ALA A 178 9.47 16.12 -4.85
N ALA A 179 10.13 17.06 -5.54
CA ALA A 179 11.50 16.86 -6.02
C ALA A 179 12.48 16.61 -4.85
N ALA A 180 12.41 17.43 -3.80
CA ALA A 180 13.26 17.27 -2.62
C ALA A 180 12.97 15.95 -1.88
N LEU A 181 11.70 15.54 -1.79
CA LEU A 181 11.31 14.25 -1.21
C LEU A 181 11.88 13.07 -2.02
N ILE A 182 11.83 13.15 -3.36
CA ILE A 182 12.38 12.13 -4.26
C ILE A 182 13.90 12.04 -4.10
N GLU A 183 14.60 13.18 -4.15
CA GLU A 183 16.06 13.26 -4.02
C GLU A 183 16.51 12.70 -2.67
N ARG A 184 15.91 13.16 -1.56
CA ARG A 184 16.23 12.67 -0.22
C ARG A 184 15.94 11.18 -0.08
N THR A 185 14.81 10.69 -0.62
CA THR A 185 14.51 9.25 -0.59
C THR A 185 15.54 8.45 -1.37
N ALA A 186 15.98 8.93 -2.54
CA ALA A 186 17.02 8.30 -3.34
C ALA A 186 18.34 8.22 -2.58
N GLU A 187 18.73 9.29 -1.87
CA GLU A 187 19.93 9.30 -1.01
C GLU A 187 19.83 8.30 0.14
N MET A 188 18.66 8.18 0.78
CA MET A 188 18.43 7.22 1.87
C MET A 188 18.63 5.77 1.43
N VAL A 189 18.16 5.43 0.22
CA VAL A 189 18.18 4.05 -0.29
C VAL A 189 19.45 3.72 -1.09
N ALA A 190 20.22 4.71 -1.53
CA ALA A 190 21.52 4.51 -2.15
C ALA A 190 22.42 3.64 -1.25
N ARG A 191 23.05 2.61 -1.83
CA ARG A 191 23.94 1.71 -1.09
C ARG A 191 25.17 2.52 -0.65
N SER A 192 25.47 2.50 0.65
CA SER A 192 26.76 2.95 1.18
C SER A 192 27.87 1.97 0.80
#